data_AF-A0AAE7DGX9-F1
#
_entry.id   AF-A0AAE7DGX9-F1
#
_cell.length_a   1.000
_cell.length_b   1.000
_cell.length_c   1.000
_cell.angle_alpha   90.00
_cell.angle_beta   90.00
_cell.angle_gamma   90.00
#
_symmetry.space_group_name_H-M   'P 1'
#
loop_
_entity.id
_entity.type
_entity.pdbx_description
1 polymer ?
#
loop_
_entity_poly.entity_id
_entity_poly.type
_entity_poly.pdbx_seq_one_letter_code
_entity_poly.pdbx_strand_id
1 'polypeptide(L)'
;MSRSLWTRFKLQIAFVVASSLLMTGCANTGSSMLGEGEGDGTDPRLTQGNDAEFFSKSGYQACAVGAGVGILACALSNSSNKTVCVIAAGITACGVAMGANYYLDQRRAEYADTTTRLAKMNSDVEQDTQKVIARTETAQQVINDDRAQIAQIKKDIANKKVDKSRAQAQIAGIDSDIARLRKDLANMRTKVTEYRKVADAERSQGSSAEIRQVEMNIQRMNQKVVSLQKEVDALYSQRSAITLG
;
A
#
# COMPACT_ATOMS: atom_id res chain seq x y z
N MET A 1 -52.83 31.05 -14.75
CA MET A 1 -51.40 31.35 -14.44
C MET A 1 -50.87 30.46 -13.28
N SER A 2 -50.89 29.12 -13.39
CA SER A 2 -50.50 28.24 -12.26
C SER A 2 -49.59 27.06 -12.61
N ARG A 3 -49.16 26.90 -13.87
CA ARG A 3 -48.32 25.75 -14.29
C ARG A 3 -46.83 26.05 -14.43
N SER A 4 -46.42 27.32 -14.57
CA SER A 4 -45.00 27.69 -14.72
C SER A 4 -44.24 27.87 -13.40
N LEU A 5 -44.97 28.08 -12.28
CA LEU A 5 -44.37 28.22 -10.95
C LEU A 5 -43.94 26.87 -10.37
N TRP A 6 -44.63 25.78 -10.74
CA TRP A 6 -44.34 24.45 -10.19
C TRP A 6 -43.09 23.80 -10.81
N THR A 7 -42.80 24.07 -12.09
CA THR A 7 -41.58 23.61 -12.75
C THR A 7 -40.35 24.39 -12.30
N ARG A 8 -40.48 25.69 -12.02
CA ARG A 8 -39.38 26.49 -11.45
C ARG A 8 -39.04 26.09 -10.01
N PHE A 9 -40.03 25.71 -9.20
CA PHE A 9 -39.80 25.22 -7.84
C PHE A 9 -39.09 23.86 -7.82
N LYS A 10 -39.41 22.95 -8.74
CA LYS A 10 -38.71 21.65 -8.88
C LYS A 10 -37.28 21.79 -9.39
N LEU A 11 -37.01 22.75 -10.28
CA LEU A 11 -35.65 23.00 -10.79
C LEU A 11 -34.74 23.65 -9.72
N GLN A 12 -35.30 24.49 -8.84
CA GLN A 12 -34.56 25.15 -7.76
C GLN A 12 -34.25 24.18 -6.60
N ILE A 13 -35.15 23.25 -6.26
CA ILE A 13 -34.89 22.21 -5.25
C ILE A 13 -33.80 21.24 -5.72
N ALA A 14 -33.74 20.92 -7.02
CA ALA A 14 -32.68 20.07 -7.57
C ALA A 14 -31.29 20.73 -7.50
N PHE A 15 -31.21 22.06 -7.62
CA PHE A 15 -29.94 22.79 -7.56
C PHE A 15 -29.43 22.94 -6.11
N VAL A 16 -30.32 23.12 -5.13
CA VAL A 16 -29.92 23.26 -3.71
C VAL A 16 -29.49 21.92 -3.08
N VAL A 17 -30.08 20.79 -3.50
CA VAL A 17 -29.67 19.46 -3.00
C VAL A 17 -28.35 18.98 -3.62
N ALA A 18 -28.02 19.42 -4.85
CA ALA A 18 -26.76 19.08 -5.52
C ALA A 18 -25.55 19.85 -4.96
N SER A 19 -25.73 21.06 -4.40
CA SER A 19 -24.63 21.83 -3.80
C SER A 19 -24.24 21.34 -2.39
N SER A 20 -25.10 20.60 -1.69
CA SER A 20 -24.79 20.03 -0.36
C SER A 20 -24.05 18.70 -0.39
N LEU A 21 -23.85 18.08 -1.57
CA LEU A 21 -23.12 16.81 -1.72
C LEU A 21 -21.68 16.98 -2.23
N LEU A 22 -21.25 18.20 -2.54
CA LEU A 22 -19.88 18.51 -2.98
C LEU A 22 -19.02 19.21 -1.91
N MET A 23 -19.55 19.34 -0.68
CA MET A 23 -18.81 19.82 0.50
C MET A 23 -18.87 18.80 1.64
N THR A 24 -18.64 17.53 1.30
CA THR A 24 -17.97 16.59 2.19
C THR A 24 -16.71 16.07 1.51
N GLY A 25 -15.92 16.99 0.93
CA GLY A 25 -14.48 16.82 0.97
C GLY A 25 -14.10 16.88 2.44
N CYS A 26 -13.49 15.82 2.95
CA CYS A 26 -13.15 15.67 4.35
C CYS A 26 -12.52 16.95 4.90
N ALA A 27 -13.30 17.68 5.70
CA ALA A 27 -12.73 18.36 6.84
C ALA A 27 -11.90 17.29 7.56
N ASN A 28 -10.59 17.51 7.61
CA ASN A 28 -9.66 16.80 8.47
C ASN A 28 -10.07 17.06 9.92
N THR A 29 -11.15 16.39 10.32
CA THR A 29 -11.64 16.37 11.69
C THR A 29 -10.78 15.31 12.34
N GLY A 30 -9.72 15.76 13.01
CA GLY A 30 -8.85 14.92 13.82
C GLY A 30 -9.71 14.12 14.79
N SER A 31 -10.04 12.90 14.40
CA SER A 31 -10.59 11.88 15.28
C SER A 31 -9.44 10.98 15.67
N SER A 32 -8.71 11.44 16.67
CA SER A 32 -7.80 10.64 17.47
C SER A 32 -8.61 9.59 18.22
N MET A 33 -8.98 8.48 17.59
CA MET A 33 -9.36 7.25 18.29
C MET A 33 -9.09 6.05 17.36
N LEU A 34 -8.16 5.19 17.80
CA LEU A 34 -7.63 3.97 17.15
C LEU A 34 -6.41 4.13 16.21
N GLY A 35 -5.61 5.19 16.37
CA GLY A 35 -4.24 5.24 15.87
C GLY A 35 -3.26 4.95 17.01
N GLU A 36 -2.72 3.74 17.07
CA GLU A 36 -1.45 3.48 17.75
C GLU A 36 -0.45 4.55 17.26
N GLY A 37 0.18 5.26 18.19
CA GLY A 37 1.03 6.41 17.91
C GLY A 37 2.23 6.10 17.02
N GLU A 38 2.05 6.17 15.71
CA GLU A 38 3.13 6.26 14.73
C GLU A 38 3.45 7.75 14.54
N GLY A 39 4.14 8.37 15.52
CA GLY A 39 4.37 9.82 15.44
C GLY A 39 5.43 10.46 16.34
N ASP A 40 6.02 9.77 17.32
CA ASP A 40 7.00 10.41 18.23
C ASP A 40 8.44 9.88 18.08
N GLY A 41 8.73 9.08 17.04
CA GLY A 41 10.08 8.55 16.87
C GLY A 41 10.38 7.75 15.60
N THR A 42 9.39 7.41 14.78
CA THR A 42 9.63 6.73 13.49
C THR A 42 10.21 7.69 12.47
N ASP A 43 11.23 7.24 11.73
CA ASP A 43 11.82 7.96 10.62
C ASP A 43 10.74 8.35 9.59
N PRO A 44 10.63 9.65 9.24
CA PRO A 44 9.66 10.15 8.28
C PRO A 44 9.68 9.42 6.93
N ARG A 45 10.84 8.93 6.46
CA ARG A 45 10.96 8.18 5.20
C ARG A 45 10.18 6.86 5.23
N LEU A 46 9.93 6.31 6.42
CA LEU A 46 9.11 5.11 6.57
C LEU A 46 7.61 5.41 6.64
N THR A 47 7.21 6.66 6.84
CA THR A 47 5.80 7.03 7.03
C THR A 47 5.28 7.98 5.96
N GLN A 48 6.17 8.69 5.28
CA GLN A 48 5.88 9.72 4.29
C GLN A 48 6.45 9.31 2.93
N GLY A 49 5.76 9.70 1.86
CA GLY A 49 6.14 9.37 0.49
C GLY A 49 5.18 8.38 -0.19
N ASN A 50 5.22 8.37 -1.51
CA ASN A 50 4.27 7.62 -2.33
C ASN A 50 4.39 6.09 -2.13
N ASP A 51 5.61 5.60 -1.88
CA ASP A 51 5.88 4.20 -1.56
C ASP A 51 5.37 3.84 -0.15
N ALA A 52 5.62 4.71 0.85
CA ALA A 52 5.12 4.51 2.20
C ALA A 52 3.60 4.45 2.25
N GLU A 53 2.92 5.36 1.52
CA GLU A 53 1.46 5.40 1.44
C GLU A 53 0.91 4.10 0.84
N PHE A 54 1.49 3.64 -0.27
CA PHE A 54 1.10 2.40 -0.96
C PHE A 54 1.20 1.16 -0.07
N PHE A 55 2.23 1.05 0.76
CA PHE A 55 2.44 -0.11 1.65
C PHE A 55 1.79 0.02 3.02
N SER A 56 1.22 1.17 3.37
CA SER A 56 0.54 1.37 4.65
C SER A 56 -0.94 0.98 4.63
N LYS A 57 -1.65 1.12 5.77
CA LYS A 57 -3.11 0.91 5.83
C LYS A 57 -3.87 1.83 4.88
N SER A 58 -3.37 3.05 4.61
CA SER A 58 -4.02 3.98 3.69
C SER A 58 -3.91 3.52 2.24
N GLY A 59 -2.85 2.80 1.82
CA GLY A 59 -2.75 2.25 0.46
C GLY A 59 -3.78 1.14 0.20
N TYR A 60 -4.03 0.27 1.19
CA TYR A 60 -5.09 -0.74 1.13
C TYR A 60 -6.49 -0.12 1.16
N GLN A 61 -6.69 0.92 1.98
CA GLN A 61 -7.95 1.65 2.04
C GLN A 61 -8.18 2.50 0.79
N ALA A 62 -7.16 3.16 0.25
CA ALA A 62 -7.23 3.93 -0.99
C ALA A 62 -7.62 3.03 -2.15
N CYS A 63 -7.15 1.77 -2.13
CA CYS A 63 -7.61 0.76 -3.05
C CYS A 63 -9.12 0.47 -2.93
N ALA A 64 -9.59 0.22 -1.70
CA ALA A 64 -10.99 -0.08 -1.42
C ALA A 64 -11.92 1.15 -1.61
N VAL A 65 -11.43 2.35 -1.37
CA VAL A 65 -12.16 3.61 -1.61
C VAL A 65 -12.21 3.91 -3.10
N GLY A 66 -11.10 3.74 -3.83
CA GLY A 66 -11.08 3.84 -5.30
C GLY A 66 -12.03 2.83 -5.95
N ALA A 67 -12.07 1.60 -5.42
CA ALA A 67 -13.07 0.59 -5.76
C ALA A 67 -14.49 1.09 -5.52
N GLY A 68 -14.79 1.49 -4.29
CA GLY A 68 -16.13 1.89 -3.87
C GLY A 68 -16.64 3.09 -4.67
N VAL A 69 -15.81 4.12 -4.85
CA VAL A 69 -16.16 5.34 -5.58
C VAL A 69 -16.28 5.09 -7.08
N GLY A 70 -15.36 4.32 -7.69
CA GLY A 70 -15.43 3.97 -9.10
C GLY A 70 -16.68 3.15 -9.44
N ILE A 71 -17.00 2.15 -8.59
CA ILE A 71 -18.20 1.33 -8.71
C ILE A 71 -19.46 2.19 -8.50
N LEU A 72 -19.49 3.06 -7.48
CA LEU A 72 -20.64 3.96 -7.24
C LEU A 72 -20.84 4.95 -8.39
N ALA A 73 -19.77 5.58 -8.86
CA ALA A 73 -19.82 6.54 -9.97
C ALA A 73 -20.34 5.86 -11.26
N CYS A 74 -19.91 4.63 -11.53
CA CYS A 74 -20.42 3.87 -12.66
C CYS A 74 -21.85 3.36 -12.47
N ALA A 75 -22.23 2.97 -11.25
CA ALA A 75 -23.61 2.62 -10.93
C ALA A 75 -24.57 3.80 -11.14
N LEU A 76 -24.12 5.02 -10.80
CA LEU A 76 -24.84 6.28 -10.99
C LEU A 76 -24.76 6.83 -12.43
N SER A 77 -23.82 6.35 -13.25
CA SER A 77 -23.71 6.75 -14.66
C SER A 77 -24.85 6.16 -15.51
N ASN A 78 -25.32 6.93 -16.50
CA ASN A 78 -26.34 6.50 -17.46
C ASN A 78 -25.73 5.73 -18.66
N SER A 79 -24.63 5.01 -18.41
CA SER A 79 -23.98 4.16 -19.40
C SER A 79 -24.91 3.01 -19.78
N SER A 80 -25.08 2.79 -21.09
CA SER A 80 -25.83 1.64 -21.63
C SER A 80 -25.16 0.30 -21.32
N ASN A 81 -23.92 0.31 -20.83
CA ASN A 81 -23.16 -0.88 -20.49
C ASN A 81 -22.54 -0.72 -19.09
N LYS A 82 -23.39 -0.74 -18.06
CA LYS A 82 -22.99 -0.57 -16.65
C LYS A 82 -21.90 -1.56 -16.23
N THR A 83 -21.91 -2.78 -16.78
CA THR A 83 -20.88 -3.80 -16.54
C THR A 83 -19.50 -3.34 -17.00
N VAL A 84 -19.40 -2.78 -18.21
CA VAL A 84 -18.14 -2.26 -18.76
C VAL A 84 -17.66 -1.02 -17.99
N CYS A 85 -18.59 -0.17 -17.53
CA CYS A 85 -18.24 0.98 -16.70
C CYS A 85 -17.65 0.53 -15.35
N VAL A 86 -18.32 -0.39 -14.65
CA VAL A 86 -17.85 -0.92 -13.36
C VAL A 86 -16.47 -1.57 -13.47
N ILE A 87 -16.21 -2.27 -14.59
CA ILE A 87 -14.91 -2.85 -14.90
C ILE A 87 -13.86 -1.76 -15.16
N ALA A 88 -14.16 -0.77 -16.01
CA ALA A 88 -13.21 0.29 -16.37
C ALA A 88 -12.89 1.26 -15.22
N ALA A 89 -13.86 1.51 -14.33
CA ALA A 89 -13.67 2.29 -13.12
C ALA A 89 -13.01 1.49 -11.99
N GLY A 90 -12.88 0.18 -12.16
CA GLY A 90 -12.37 -0.75 -11.16
C GLY A 90 -10.84 -0.79 -11.12
N ILE A 91 -10.22 -0.13 -10.13
CA ILE A 91 -9.14 -0.71 -9.31
C ILE A 91 -7.98 -1.38 -10.08
N THR A 92 -7.53 -0.85 -11.21
CA THR A 92 -6.38 -1.47 -11.89
C THR A 92 -5.05 -1.24 -11.15
N ALA A 93 -5.02 -0.35 -10.15
CA ALA A 93 -3.79 0.12 -9.50
C ALA A 93 -3.29 -0.73 -8.31
N CYS A 94 -4.11 -1.61 -7.76
CA CYS A 94 -3.77 -2.28 -6.49
C CYS A 94 -3.18 -3.68 -6.61
N GLY A 95 -3.21 -4.23 -7.83
CA GLY A 95 -2.81 -5.61 -8.08
C GLY A 95 -3.58 -6.57 -7.18
N VAL A 96 -2.84 -7.44 -6.49
CA VAL A 96 -3.39 -8.49 -5.62
C VAL A 96 -3.66 -8.08 -4.17
N ALA A 97 -3.74 -6.78 -3.87
CA ALA A 97 -4.06 -6.34 -2.51
C ALA A 97 -5.42 -6.88 -2.03
N MET A 98 -6.44 -6.98 -2.89
CA MET A 98 -7.73 -7.54 -2.47
C MET A 98 -7.75 -9.08 -2.45
N GLY A 99 -6.59 -9.73 -2.64
CA GLY A 99 -6.43 -11.18 -2.72
C GLY A 99 -6.44 -11.68 -4.17
N ALA A 100 -5.89 -12.89 -4.35
CA ALA A 100 -5.72 -13.52 -5.65
C ALA A 100 -7.05 -13.79 -6.37
N ASN A 101 -8.07 -14.28 -5.66
CA ASN A 101 -9.37 -14.61 -6.27
C ASN A 101 -10.06 -13.34 -6.81
N TYR A 102 -10.10 -12.27 -6.00
CA TYR A 102 -10.68 -11.00 -6.44
C TYR A 102 -9.95 -10.44 -7.66
N TYR A 103 -8.61 -10.46 -7.65
CA TYR A 103 -7.80 -10.02 -8.77
C TYR A 103 -8.07 -10.83 -10.04
N LEU A 104 -8.14 -12.16 -9.93
CA LEU A 104 -8.43 -13.06 -11.05
C LEU A 104 -9.83 -12.83 -11.62
N ASP A 105 -10.85 -12.78 -10.77
CA ASP A 105 -12.23 -12.57 -11.18
C ASP A 105 -12.39 -11.24 -11.91
N GLN A 106 -11.76 -10.19 -11.37
CA GLN A 106 -11.70 -8.90 -12.05
C GLN A 106 -11.05 -9.02 -13.42
N ARG A 107 -9.82 -9.55 -13.51
CA ARG A 107 -9.08 -9.62 -14.78
C ARG A 107 -9.75 -10.50 -15.83
N ARG A 108 -10.45 -11.55 -15.43
CA ARG A 108 -11.25 -12.40 -16.33
C ARG A 108 -12.52 -11.70 -16.81
N ALA A 109 -13.10 -10.80 -16.01
CA ALA A 109 -14.21 -9.97 -16.44
C ALA A 109 -13.77 -8.87 -17.43
N GLU A 110 -12.57 -8.28 -17.26
CA GLU A 110 -12.07 -7.24 -18.18
C GLU A 110 -11.49 -7.81 -19.48
N TYR A 111 -10.82 -8.96 -19.41
CA TYR A 111 -10.10 -9.57 -20.53
C TYR A 111 -10.59 -10.99 -20.79
N ALA A 112 -11.42 -11.14 -21.83
CA ALA A 112 -11.89 -12.43 -22.30
C ALA A 112 -10.75 -13.29 -22.90
N ASP A 113 -9.76 -12.65 -23.54
CA ASP A 113 -8.58 -13.30 -24.11
C ASP A 113 -7.47 -13.50 -23.05
N THR A 114 -6.95 -14.73 -22.95
CA THR A 114 -5.93 -15.08 -21.96
C THR A 114 -4.59 -14.38 -22.21
N THR A 115 -4.17 -14.22 -23.47
CA THR A 115 -2.91 -13.55 -23.84
C THR A 115 -2.89 -12.11 -23.31
N THR A 116 -3.96 -11.36 -23.59
CA THR A 116 -4.13 -9.97 -23.14
C THR A 116 -4.21 -9.89 -21.61
N ARG A 117 -4.92 -10.84 -20.98
CA ARG A 117 -5.01 -10.93 -19.52
C ARG A 117 -3.64 -11.15 -18.87
N LEU A 118 -2.82 -12.03 -19.43
CA LEU A 118 -1.48 -12.33 -18.94
C LEU A 118 -0.50 -11.18 -19.18
N ALA A 119 -0.59 -10.50 -20.33
CA ALA A 119 0.20 -9.29 -20.58
C ALA A 119 -0.10 -8.21 -19.53
N LYS A 120 -1.39 -8.00 -19.20
CA LYS A 120 -1.79 -7.08 -18.13
C LYS A 120 -1.28 -7.54 -16.76
N MET A 121 -1.42 -8.83 -16.45
CA MET A 121 -0.91 -9.40 -15.20
C MET A 121 0.59 -9.18 -15.06
N ASN A 122 1.35 -9.42 -16.13
CA ASN A 122 2.78 -9.19 -16.13
C ASN A 122 3.12 -7.72 -15.83
N SER A 123 2.41 -6.78 -16.45
CA SER A 123 2.57 -5.35 -16.18
C SER A 123 2.26 -5.00 -14.72
N ASP A 124 1.18 -5.54 -14.14
CA ASP A 124 0.81 -5.27 -12.75
C ASP A 124 1.87 -5.81 -11.77
N VAL A 125 2.32 -7.05 -11.98
CA VAL A 125 3.37 -7.68 -11.14
C VAL A 125 4.68 -6.90 -11.26
N GLU A 126 5.04 -6.46 -12.46
CA GLU A 126 6.24 -5.66 -12.68
C GLU A 126 6.18 -4.31 -11.97
N GLN A 127 5.06 -3.58 -12.09
CA GLN A 127 4.86 -2.30 -11.40
C GLN A 127 4.93 -2.45 -9.88
N ASP A 128 4.24 -3.45 -9.32
CA ASP A 128 4.30 -3.73 -7.89
C ASP A 128 5.71 -4.18 -7.46
N THR A 129 6.46 -4.87 -8.32
CA THR A 129 7.86 -5.24 -8.06
C THR A 129 8.73 -4.00 -7.95
N GLN A 130 8.55 -3.02 -8.83
CA GLN A 130 9.29 -1.75 -8.75
C GLN A 130 8.95 -0.97 -7.48
N LYS A 131 7.68 -0.96 -7.06
CA LYS A 131 7.29 -0.35 -5.76
C LYS A 131 7.96 -1.05 -4.58
N VAL A 132 8.03 -2.38 -4.58
CA VAL A 132 8.74 -3.16 -3.55
C VAL A 132 10.24 -2.84 -3.54
N ILE A 133 10.85 -2.70 -4.72
CA ILE A 133 12.26 -2.32 -4.84
C ILE A 133 12.49 -0.93 -4.24
N ALA A 134 11.74 0.08 -4.68
CA ALA A 134 11.87 1.45 -4.19
C ALA A 134 11.67 1.51 -2.66
N ARG A 135 10.66 0.80 -2.14
CA ARG A 135 10.41 0.75 -0.70
C ARG A 135 11.54 0.09 0.08
N THR A 136 12.13 -0.95 -0.49
CA THR A 136 13.29 -1.66 0.09
C THR A 136 14.53 -0.76 0.10
N GLU A 137 14.74 0.07 -0.92
CA GLU A 137 15.84 1.03 -0.96
C GLU A 137 15.70 2.10 0.13
N THR A 138 14.51 2.67 0.30
CA THR A 138 14.22 3.60 1.40
C THR A 138 14.44 2.94 2.76
N ALA A 139 13.91 1.72 2.94
CA ALA A 139 14.08 0.95 4.16
C ALA A 139 15.57 0.66 4.47
N GLN A 140 16.38 0.36 3.45
CA GLN A 140 17.80 0.12 3.61
C GLN A 140 18.54 1.35 4.13
N GLN A 141 18.18 2.55 3.66
CA GLN A 141 18.77 3.80 4.13
C GLN A 141 18.51 4.01 5.62
N VAL A 142 17.25 3.85 6.05
CA VAL A 142 16.87 3.97 7.47
C VAL A 142 17.60 2.92 8.31
N ILE A 143 17.65 1.66 7.86
CA ILE A 143 18.40 0.59 8.54
C ILE A 143 19.89 0.95 8.71
N ASN A 144 20.51 1.56 7.71
CA ASN A 144 21.91 1.94 7.78
C ASN A 144 22.14 3.09 8.77
N ASP A 145 21.24 4.07 8.79
CA ASP A 145 21.27 5.18 9.74
C ASP A 145 21.07 4.67 11.18
N ASP A 146 20.12 3.78 11.41
CA ASP A 146 19.88 3.14 12.72
C ASP A 146 21.08 2.34 13.19
N ARG A 147 21.72 1.57 12.29
CA ARG A 147 22.95 0.85 12.61
C ARG A 147 24.08 1.78 13.02
N ALA A 148 24.22 2.93 12.35
CA ALA A 148 25.20 3.93 12.71
C ALA A 148 24.91 4.54 14.09
N GLN A 149 23.64 4.84 14.39
CA GLN A 149 23.21 5.31 15.71
C GLN A 149 23.50 4.28 16.81
N ILE A 150 23.18 3.00 16.58
CA ILE A 150 23.49 1.89 17.49
C ILE A 150 25.00 1.81 17.76
N ALA A 151 25.83 1.91 16.71
CA ALA A 151 27.28 1.86 16.84
C ALA A 151 27.81 3.03 17.69
N GLN A 152 27.24 4.23 17.49
CA GLN A 152 27.61 5.41 18.28
C GLN A 152 27.21 5.25 19.75
N ILE A 153 26.00 4.79 20.04
CA ILE A 153 25.54 4.51 21.41
C ILE A 153 26.47 3.49 22.10
N LYS A 154 26.83 2.40 21.41
CA LYS A 154 27.77 1.39 21.93
C LYS A 154 29.14 2.00 22.26
N LYS A 155 29.64 2.88 21.40
CA LYS A 155 30.90 3.60 21.63
C LYS A 155 30.82 4.52 22.84
N ASP A 156 29.70 5.22 23.02
CA ASP A 156 29.52 6.14 24.16
C ASP A 156 29.36 5.39 25.49
N ILE A 157 28.70 4.22 25.48
CA ILE A 157 28.64 3.30 26.62
C ILE A 157 30.06 2.83 27.00
N ALA A 158 30.84 2.33 26.02
CA ALA A 158 32.19 1.83 26.26
C ALA A 158 33.11 2.93 26.83
N ASN A 159 32.93 4.17 26.40
CA ASN A 159 33.70 5.32 26.87
C ASN A 159 33.13 5.96 28.14
N LYS A 160 32.04 5.43 28.72
CA LYS A 160 31.33 5.99 29.88
C LYS A 160 30.86 7.45 29.68
N LYS A 161 30.52 7.80 28.44
CA LYS A 161 30.05 9.14 28.02
C LYS A 161 28.57 9.17 27.64
N VAL A 162 27.85 8.06 27.80
CA VAL A 162 26.46 7.96 27.38
C VAL A 162 25.56 8.88 28.20
N ASP A 163 24.83 9.75 27.51
CA ASP A 163 23.66 10.45 28.05
C ASP A 163 22.49 9.45 28.00
N LYS A 164 22.08 8.93 29.16
CA LYS A 164 21.04 7.90 29.24
C LYS A 164 19.70 8.37 28.68
N SER A 165 19.30 9.62 28.94
CA SER A 165 18.01 10.15 28.46
C SER A 165 18.01 10.26 26.95
N ARG A 166 19.11 10.74 26.36
CA ARG A 166 19.25 10.83 24.91
C ARG A 166 19.29 9.45 24.26
N ALA A 167 20.07 8.52 24.82
CA ALA A 167 20.19 7.18 24.29
C ALA A 167 18.86 6.41 24.37
N GLN A 168 18.06 6.62 25.42
CA GLN A 168 16.71 6.07 25.52
C GLN A 168 15.80 6.56 24.39
N ALA A 169 15.80 7.86 24.10
CA ALA A 169 15.01 8.42 23.01
C ALA A 169 15.45 7.87 21.64
N GLN A 170 16.76 7.77 21.38
CA GLN A 170 17.28 7.18 20.15
C GLN A 170 16.88 5.71 19.99
N ILE A 171 16.99 4.91 21.05
CA ILE A 171 16.58 3.50 21.03
C ILE A 171 15.08 3.37 20.76
N ALA A 172 14.25 4.24 21.36
CA ALA A 172 12.81 4.24 21.13
C ALA A 172 12.44 4.60 19.67
N GLY A 173 13.20 5.49 19.04
CA GLY A 173 13.07 5.77 17.61
C GLY A 173 13.38 4.55 16.76
N ILE A 174 14.54 3.93 16.98
CA ILE A 174 14.96 2.70 16.27
C ILE A 174 13.95 1.56 16.47
N ASP A 175 13.36 1.42 17.67
CA ASP A 175 12.30 0.43 17.92
C ASP A 175 11.05 0.68 17.07
N SER A 176 10.68 1.94 16.93
CA SER A 176 9.55 2.36 16.11
C SER A 176 9.82 2.09 14.62
N ASP A 177 11.05 2.31 14.16
CA ASP A 177 11.48 2.00 12.80
C ASP A 177 11.47 0.50 12.52
N ILE A 178 12.02 -0.32 13.42
CA ILE A 178 11.97 -1.78 13.31
C ILE A 178 10.51 -2.26 13.24
N ALA A 179 9.61 -1.71 14.06
CA ALA A 179 8.20 -2.08 14.04
C ALA A 179 7.53 -1.75 12.70
N ARG A 180 7.80 -0.55 12.15
CA ARG A 180 7.29 -0.12 10.85
C ARG A 180 7.84 -0.98 9.70
N LEU A 181 9.15 -1.25 9.70
CA LEU A 181 9.80 -2.11 8.70
C LEU A 181 9.25 -3.54 8.71
N ARG A 182 8.93 -4.09 9.89
CA ARG A 182 8.28 -5.42 10.01
C ARG A 182 6.87 -5.43 9.43
N LYS A 183 6.09 -4.36 9.62
CA LYS A 183 4.75 -4.19 9.04
C LYS A 183 4.82 -4.13 7.50
N ASP A 184 5.76 -3.37 6.97
CA ASP A 184 6.00 -3.31 5.51
C ASP A 184 6.37 -4.68 4.94
N LEU A 185 7.30 -5.40 5.60
CA LEU A 185 7.69 -6.75 5.21
C LEU A 185 6.51 -7.73 5.21
N ALA A 186 5.60 -7.64 6.18
CA ALA A 186 4.39 -8.45 6.20
C ALA A 186 3.51 -8.17 4.97
N ASN A 187 3.30 -6.88 4.63
CA ASN A 187 2.50 -6.49 3.48
C ASN A 187 3.13 -6.93 2.15
N MET A 188 4.45 -6.78 2.00
CA MET A 188 5.16 -7.25 0.81
C MET A 188 5.09 -8.78 0.66
N ARG A 189 5.20 -9.55 1.75
CA ARG A 189 5.04 -11.01 1.73
C ARG A 189 3.64 -11.43 1.30
N THR A 190 2.62 -10.75 1.79
CA THR A 190 1.23 -10.99 1.36
C THR A 190 1.12 -10.78 -0.15
N LYS A 191 1.63 -9.66 -0.69
CA LYS A 191 1.62 -9.42 -2.14
C LYS A 191 2.32 -10.53 -2.94
N VAL A 192 3.53 -10.93 -2.52
CA VAL A 192 4.25 -12.04 -3.16
C VAL A 192 3.41 -13.33 -3.13
N THR A 193 2.79 -13.64 -2.00
CA THR A 193 1.98 -14.86 -1.82
C THR A 193 0.73 -14.83 -2.70
N GLU A 194 0.02 -13.71 -2.74
CA GLU A 194 -1.17 -13.58 -3.58
C GLU A 194 -0.81 -13.63 -5.06
N TYR A 195 0.26 -12.97 -5.51
CA TYR A 195 0.69 -13.09 -6.91
C TYR A 195 1.09 -14.52 -7.30
N ARG A 196 1.70 -15.29 -6.39
CA ARG A 196 1.97 -16.72 -6.61
C ARG A 196 0.68 -17.49 -6.83
N LYS A 197 -0.34 -17.30 -5.98
CA LYS A 197 -1.65 -17.94 -6.16
C LYS A 197 -2.28 -17.59 -7.52
N VAL A 198 -2.18 -16.33 -7.95
CA VAL A 198 -2.67 -15.90 -9.26
C VAL A 198 -1.91 -16.61 -10.38
N ALA A 199 -0.58 -16.65 -10.31
CA ALA A 199 0.24 -17.33 -11.32
C ALA A 199 -0.07 -18.84 -11.37
N ASP A 200 -0.21 -19.49 -10.22
CA ASP A 200 -0.58 -20.90 -10.11
C ASP A 200 -1.95 -21.18 -10.76
N ALA A 201 -2.93 -20.29 -10.59
CA ALA A 201 -4.27 -20.43 -11.16
C ALA A 201 -4.33 -20.20 -12.68
N GLU A 202 -3.44 -19.35 -13.23
CA GLU A 202 -3.38 -19.07 -14.67
C GLU A 202 -2.43 -20.04 -15.42
N ARG A 203 -1.57 -20.80 -14.73
CA ARG A 203 -0.67 -21.79 -15.35
C ARG A 203 -1.38 -22.83 -16.22
N SER A 204 -2.61 -23.20 -15.88
CA SER A 204 -3.40 -24.17 -16.65
C SER A 204 -4.10 -23.57 -17.87
N GLN A 205 -4.12 -22.24 -18.00
CA GLN A 205 -4.88 -21.50 -19.00
C GLN A 205 -3.98 -20.70 -19.97
N GLY A 206 -2.75 -20.40 -19.56
CA GLY A 206 -1.84 -19.50 -20.26
C GLY A 206 -0.80 -20.16 -21.17
N SER A 207 -0.20 -19.35 -22.06
CA SER A 207 1.00 -19.78 -22.79
C SER A 207 2.19 -19.91 -21.83
N SER A 208 3.07 -20.87 -22.10
CA SER A 208 4.23 -21.12 -21.22
C SER A 208 5.20 -19.94 -21.12
N ALA A 209 5.21 -19.02 -22.08
CA ALA A 209 6.18 -17.91 -22.11
C ALA A 209 5.73 -16.72 -21.24
N GLU A 210 4.46 -16.33 -21.31
CA GLU A 210 3.95 -15.17 -20.57
C GLU A 210 3.90 -15.44 -19.07
N ILE A 211 3.50 -16.66 -18.69
CA ILE A 211 3.47 -17.04 -17.28
C ILE A 211 4.89 -17.11 -16.68
N ARG A 212 5.90 -17.49 -17.46
CA ARG A 212 7.31 -17.44 -17.02
C ARG A 212 7.75 -16.02 -16.69
N GLN A 213 7.33 -15.03 -17.46
CA GLN A 213 7.69 -13.63 -17.19
C GLN A 213 7.05 -13.12 -15.89
N VAL A 214 5.78 -13.46 -15.66
CA VAL A 214 5.09 -13.22 -14.38
C VAL A 214 5.87 -13.84 -13.22
N GLU A 215 6.25 -15.12 -13.35
CA GLU A 215 7.00 -15.84 -12.32
C GLU A 215 8.37 -15.22 -12.02
N MET A 216 9.10 -14.78 -13.05
CA MET A 216 10.38 -14.08 -12.88
C MET A 216 10.20 -12.77 -12.10
N ASN A 217 9.16 -12.00 -12.38
CA ASN A 217 8.87 -10.76 -11.66
C ASN A 217 8.49 -11.04 -10.18
N ILE A 218 7.67 -12.07 -9.92
CA ILE A 218 7.36 -12.54 -8.57
C ILE A 218 8.64 -12.97 -7.83
N GLN A 219 9.53 -13.70 -8.49
CA GLN A 219 10.79 -14.14 -7.90
C GLN A 219 11.69 -12.95 -7.54
N ARG A 220 11.81 -11.96 -8.43
CA ARG A 220 12.57 -10.72 -8.18
C ARG A 220 12.00 -9.96 -6.98
N MET A 221 10.67 -9.80 -6.93
CA MET A 221 10.00 -9.18 -5.78
C MET A 221 10.33 -9.93 -4.48
N ASN A 222 10.20 -11.26 -4.49
CA ASN A 222 10.47 -12.09 -3.32
C ASN A 222 11.93 -12.02 -2.85
N GLN A 223 12.90 -11.96 -3.78
CA GLN A 223 14.31 -11.81 -3.43
C GLN A 223 14.58 -10.52 -2.65
N LYS A 224 13.97 -9.40 -3.06
CA LYS A 224 14.07 -8.11 -2.34
C LYS A 224 13.47 -8.19 -0.95
N VAL A 225 12.28 -8.77 -0.81
CA VAL A 225 11.61 -8.98 0.49
C VAL A 225 12.46 -9.84 1.42
N VAL A 226 13.06 -10.93 0.93
CA VAL A 226 13.92 -11.81 1.72
C VAL A 226 15.22 -11.12 2.14
N SER A 227 15.83 -10.31 1.26
CA SER A 227 17.02 -9.52 1.60
C SER A 227 16.70 -8.54 2.72
N LEU A 228 15.64 -7.75 2.55
CA LEU A 228 15.23 -6.75 3.52
C LEU A 228 14.91 -7.38 4.88
N GLN A 229 14.24 -8.55 4.90
CA GLN A 229 13.98 -9.28 6.14
C GLN A 229 15.27 -9.56 6.91
N LYS A 230 16.30 -10.08 6.24
CA LYS A 230 17.59 -10.39 6.90
C LYS A 230 18.21 -9.15 7.52
N GLU A 231 18.11 -8.01 6.84
CA GLU A 231 18.68 -6.76 7.33
C GLU A 231 17.92 -6.20 8.54
N VAL A 232 16.59 -6.28 8.52
CA VAL A 232 15.72 -5.91 9.65
C VAL A 232 15.98 -6.81 10.86
N ASP A 233 16.14 -8.12 10.65
CA ASP A 233 16.49 -9.06 11.72
C ASP A 233 17.88 -8.76 12.30
N ALA A 234 18.84 -8.46 11.45
CA ALA A 234 20.18 -8.05 11.88
C ALA A 234 20.14 -6.73 12.67
N LEU A 235 19.36 -5.74 12.23
CA LEU A 235 19.18 -4.48 12.95
C LEU A 235 18.55 -4.73 14.32
N TYR A 236 17.47 -5.51 14.39
CA TYR A 236 16.83 -5.87 15.65
C TYR A 236 17.79 -6.58 16.62
N SER A 237 18.57 -7.54 16.12
CA SER A 237 19.59 -8.21 16.94
C SER A 237 20.60 -7.21 17.51
N GLN A 238 21.12 -6.31 16.68
CA GLN A 238 22.07 -5.27 17.12
C GLN A 238 21.49 -4.33 18.17
N ARG A 239 20.22 -3.92 18.01
CA ARG A 239 19.48 -3.09 18.98
C ARG A 239 19.23 -3.84 20.28
N SER A 240 18.82 -5.10 20.21
CA SER A 240 18.46 -5.92 21.39
C SER A 240 19.66 -6.18 22.31
N ALA A 241 20.88 -6.12 21.76
CA ALA A 241 22.12 -6.25 22.52
C ALA A 241 22.50 -4.98 23.32
N ILE A 242 21.86 -3.82 23.09
CA ILE A 242 22.12 -2.61 23.89
C ILE A 242 21.27 -2.65 25.15
N THR A 243 21.93 -2.48 26.29
CA THR A 243 21.30 -2.21 27.59
C THR A 243 21.90 -0.93 28.16
N LEU A 244 21.06 -0.04 28.70
CA LEU A 244 21.50 1.25 29.22
C LEU A 244 21.78 1.26 30.73
N GLY A 245 21.67 0.09 31.38
CA GLY A 245 21.92 -0.10 32.81
C GLY A 245 20.84 0.51 33.69
#